data_AF-A0A347UDX2-F1
#
_entry.id   AF-A0A347UDX2-F1
#
_cell.length_a   1.000
_cell.length_b   1.000
_cell.length_c   1.000
_cell.angle_alpha   90.00
_cell.angle_beta   90.00
_cell.angle_gamma   90.00
#
_symmetry.space_group_name_H-M   'P 1'
#
loop_
_entity.id
_entity.type
_entity.pdbx_description
1 polymer ?
#
loop_
_entity_poly.entity_id
_entity_poly.type
_entity_poly.pdbx_seq_one_letter_code
_entity_poly.pdbx_strand_id
1 'polypeptide(L)'
;MLQQAINQSGVPASGLIFYLADEPTRRHLPLADLENAALTLRTLYPETPIMVIEAYSPNGPAPIARNIQYWGFNAYTVADPALEPRYPAYLNRAAAMLSPDQALVMVMDAHHTPHHTRAGLAPDNMANVARAYYAYAKSRGDIAALVGYTWAGGIDGDWEIGARNLPAPVLDAYREIGHAITGK
;
A
#
# COMPACT_ATOMS: atom_id res chain seq x y z
N MET A 1 20.09 0.20 -16.83
CA MET A 1 19.01 -0.80 -16.73
C MET A 1 17.65 -0.15 -16.47
N LEU A 2 17.48 0.71 -15.45
CA LEU A 2 16.19 1.36 -15.17
C LEU A 2 15.61 2.17 -16.35
N GLN A 3 16.40 3.07 -16.95
CA GLN A 3 15.95 3.86 -18.11
C GLN A 3 15.47 2.97 -19.28
N GLN A 4 16.17 1.87 -19.52
CA GLN A 4 15.79 0.92 -20.56
C GLN A 4 14.46 0.22 -20.22
N ALA A 5 14.25 -0.18 -18.96
CA ALA A 5 12.98 -0.77 -18.52
C ALA A 5 11.81 0.21 -18.64
N ILE A 6 12.01 1.49 -18.31
CA ILE A 6 11.01 2.56 -18.50
C ILE A 6 10.68 2.71 -19.99
N ASN A 7 11.70 2.79 -20.85
CA ASN A 7 11.48 2.91 -22.30
C ASN A 7 10.73 1.69 -22.87
N GLN A 8 11.00 0.49 -22.35
CA GLN A 8 10.36 -0.75 -22.79
C GLN A 8 8.93 -0.93 -22.26
N SER A 9 8.54 -0.27 -21.17
CA SER A 9 7.19 -0.39 -20.62
C SER A 9 6.14 0.35 -21.46
N GLY A 10 6.57 1.32 -22.28
CA GLY A 10 5.67 2.22 -23.01
C GLY A 10 4.96 3.24 -22.12
N VAL A 11 5.29 3.30 -20.83
CA VAL A 11 4.75 4.28 -19.87
C VAL A 11 5.82 5.32 -19.59
N PRO A 12 5.55 6.63 -19.79
CA PRO A 12 6.52 7.67 -19.46
C PRO A 12 6.82 7.67 -17.96
N ALA A 13 8.02 8.12 -17.56
CA ALA A 13 8.41 8.13 -16.16
C ALA A 13 7.44 8.91 -15.25
N SER A 14 6.83 9.99 -15.75
CA SER A 14 5.80 10.76 -15.05
C SER A 14 4.48 10.01 -14.83
N GLY A 15 4.27 8.89 -15.50
CA GLY A 15 3.14 7.98 -15.29
C GLY A 15 3.47 6.78 -14.38
N LEU A 16 4.66 6.76 -13.77
CA LEU A 16 5.11 5.70 -12.88
C LEU A 16 5.10 6.15 -11.42
N ILE A 17 5.14 5.16 -10.52
CA ILE A 17 5.51 5.33 -9.12
C ILE A 17 6.68 4.38 -8.88
N PHE A 18 7.78 4.87 -8.30
CA PHE A 18 8.89 4.01 -7.92
C PHE A 18 8.69 3.47 -6.51
N TYR A 19 8.45 2.17 -6.41
CA TYR A 19 8.43 1.48 -5.12
C TYR A 19 9.87 1.19 -4.69
N LEU A 20 10.38 2.01 -3.77
CA LEU A 20 11.79 2.03 -3.40
C LEU A 20 12.15 0.92 -2.40
N ALA A 21 11.31 0.72 -1.38
CA ALA A 21 11.57 -0.24 -0.34
C ALA A 21 10.27 -0.77 0.29
N ASP A 22 10.30 -2.06 0.60
CA ASP A 22 9.33 -2.73 1.45
C ASP A 22 9.87 -2.80 2.88
N GLU A 23 9.02 -2.48 3.86
CA GLU A 23 9.23 -2.46 5.31
C GLU A 23 10.66 -2.06 5.75
N PRO A 24 11.21 -0.90 5.31
CA PRO A 24 12.60 -0.55 5.56
C PRO A 24 12.92 -0.45 7.06
N THR A 25 11.98 0.05 7.89
CA THR A 25 12.18 0.09 9.35
C THR A 25 12.29 -1.33 9.93
N ARG A 26 11.41 -2.26 9.52
CA ARG A 26 11.45 -3.66 9.98
C ARG A 26 12.73 -4.36 9.53
N ARG A 27 13.25 -4.00 8.35
CA ARG A 27 14.50 -4.52 7.79
C ARG A 27 15.75 -3.79 8.31
N HIS A 28 15.59 -2.88 9.28
CA HIS A 28 16.68 -2.10 9.88
C HIS A 28 17.50 -1.29 8.87
N LEU A 29 16.86 -0.84 7.79
CA LEU A 29 17.52 0.03 6.82
C LEU A 29 17.74 1.43 7.44
N PRO A 30 18.97 1.97 7.43
CA PRO A 30 19.21 3.31 7.92
C PRO A 30 18.41 4.36 7.14
N LEU A 31 17.78 5.30 7.85
CA LEU A 31 16.98 6.36 7.24
C LEU A 31 17.79 7.20 6.24
N ALA A 32 19.07 7.45 6.55
CA ALA A 32 19.97 8.18 5.66
C ALA A 32 20.23 7.46 4.33
N ASP A 33 20.29 6.12 4.33
CA ASP A 33 20.48 5.35 3.10
C ASP A 33 19.23 5.40 2.22
N LEU A 34 18.05 5.30 2.86
CA LEU A 34 16.77 5.46 2.18
C LEU A 34 16.61 6.88 1.60
N GLU A 35 17.04 7.91 2.34
CA GLU A 35 17.02 9.30 1.88
C GLU A 35 17.97 9.54 0.69
N ASN A 36 19.17 8.98 0.73
CA ASN A 36 20.15 9.07 -0.37
C ASN A 36 19.67 8.34 -1.64
N ALA A 37 19.06 7.17 -1.49
CA ALA A 37 18.47 6.43 -2.60
C ALA A 37 17.30 7.19 -3.22
N ALA A 38 16.41 7.74 -2.39
CA ALA A 38 15.30 8.58 -2.85
C ALA A 38 15.80 9.85 -3.56
N LEU A 39 16.82 10.52 -3.01
CA LEU A 39 17.43 11.70 -3.63
C LEU A 39 18.01 11.38 -5.01
N THR A 40 18.69 10.24 -5.15
CA THR A 40 19.24 9.80 -6.44
C THR A 40 18.13 9.62 -7.49
N LEU A 41 17.01 8.97 -7.12
CA LEU A 41 15.85 8.82 -8.01
C LEU A 41 15.22 10.17 -8.35
N ARG A 42 15.07 11.09 -7.38
CA ARG A 42 14.55 12.45 -7.60
C ARG A 42 15.41 13.25 -8.58
N THR A 43 16.74 13.12 -8.51
CA THR A 43 17.64 13.82 -9.45
C THR A 43 17.48 13.31 -10.88
N LEU A 44 17.27 11.99 -11.06
CA LEU A 44 17.13 11.38 -12.38
C LEU A 44 15.71 11.50 -12.94
N TYR A 45 14.70 11.50 -12.07
CA TYR A 45 13.28 11.45 -12.40
C TYR A 45 12.48 12.41 -11.50
N PRO A 46 12.63 13.73 -11.66
CA PRO A 46 12.09 14.73 -10.73
C PRO A 46 10.56 14.80 -10.67
N GLU A 47 9.88 14.25 -11.67
CA GLU A 47 8.41 14.23 -11.73
C GLU A 47 7.81 12.87 -11.32
N THR A 48 8.64 11.86 -11.04
CA THR A 48 8.16 10.52 -10.67
C THR A 48 8.06 10.39 -9.15
N PRO A 49 6.86 10.14 -8.58
CA PRO A 49 6.73 9.91 -7.15
C PRO A 49 7.47 8.65 -6.69
N ILE A 50 8.02 8.72 -5.49
CA ILE A 50 8.66 7.60 -4.82
C ILE A 50 7.77 7.13 -3.68
N MET A 51 7.59 5.82 -3.59
CA MET A 51 6.78 5.15 -2.58
C MET A 51 7.63 4.21 -1.74
N VAL A 52 7.35 4.19 -0.45
CA VAL A 52 7.75 3.10 0.47
C VAL A 52 6.53 2.56 1.17
N ILE A 53 6.56 1.29 1.55
CA ILE A 53 5.52 0.66 2.36
C ILE A 53 6.18 0.17 3.63
N GLU A 54 5.66 0.55 4.79
CA GLU A 54 6.12 0.10 6.09
C GLU A 54 5.21 -0.99 6.66
N ALA A 55 5.76 -1.77 7.59
CA ALA A 55 4.94 -2.64 8.43
C ALA A 55 4.14 -1.81 9.42
N TYR A 56 2.84 -2.06 9.57
CA TYR A 56 2.08 -1.53 10.70
C TYR A 56 2.76 -1.94 12.02
N SER A 57 2.94 -0.98 12.93
CA SER A 57 3.58 -1.20 14.22
C SER A 57 2.72 -0.67 15.38
N PRO A 58 2.51 -1.46 16.45
CA PRO A 58 1.73 -0.98 17.60
C PRO A 58 2.40 0.22 18.30
N ASN A 59 3.72 0.38 18.15
CA ASN A 59 4.48 1.46 18.78
C ASN A 59 4.35 2.81 18.04
N GLY A 60 3.66 2.82 16.90
CA GLY A 60 3.51 4.01 16.06
C GLY A 60 4.44 4.00 14.84
N PRO A 61 4.26 4.96 13.92
CA PRO A 61 5.04 5.05 12.70
C PRO A 61 6.44 5.60 12.95
N ALA A 62 7.42 5.06 12.22
CA ALA A 62 8.77 5.61 12.18
C ALA A 62 8.84 6.87 11.29
N PRO A 63 9.83 7.75 11.42
CA PRO A 63 10.00 8.87 10.50
C PRO A 63 10.24 8.43 9.06
N ILE A 64 9.63 9.15 8.10
CA ILE A 64 9.86 8.97 6.66
C ILE A 64 10.95 9.94 6.17
N ALA A 65 11.73 9.51 5.16
CA ALA A 65 12.67 10.39 4.48
C ALA A 65 11.94 11.45 3.65
N ARG A 66 12.46 12.69 3.65
CA ARG A 66 11.81 13.86 3.02
C ARG A 66 11.64 13.72 1.50
N ASN A 67 12.50 12.96 0.85
CA ASN A 67 12.48 12.78 -0.61
C ASN A 67 11.48 11.71 -1.10
N ILE A 68 10.71 11.10 -0.20
CA ILE A 68 9.68 10.09 -0.52
C ILE A 68 8.32 10.76 -0.49
N GLN A 69 7.55 10.67 -1.57
CA GLN A 69 6.23 11.32 -1.67
C GLN A 69 5.11 10.46 -1.10
N TYR A 70 5.22 9.13 -1.21
CA TYR A 70 4.15 8.21 -0.86
C TYR A 70 4.56 7.24 0.25
N TRP A 71 3.79 7.27 1.33
CA TRP A 71 4.06 6.48 2.52
C TRP A 71 2.94 5.49 2.82
N GLY A 72 3.20 4.22 2.54
CA GLY A 72 2.26 3.14 2.78
C GLY A 72 2.47 2.42 4.10
N PHE A 73 1.42 1.77 4.58
CA PHE A 73 1.50 0.81 5.68
C PHE A 73 0.69 -0.43 5.38
N ASN A 74 1.31 -1.60 5.49
CA ASN A 74 0.59 -2.86 5.44
C ASN A 74 0.06 -3.25 6.82
N ALA A 75 -1.21 -3.61 6.88
CA ALA A 75 -1.86 -4.18 8.06
C ALA A 75 -2.84 -5.23 7.56
N TYR A 76 -2.71 -6.43 8.11
CA TYR A 76 -3.50 -7.58 7.71
C TYR A 76 -4.47 -7.98 8.81
N THR A 77 -5.50 -8.72 8.45
CA THR A 77 -6.58 -9.19 9.33
C THR A 77 -7.47 -8.07 9.90
N VAL A 78 -7.43 -6.87 9.31
CA VAL A 78 -8.29 -5.75 9.69
C VAL A 78 -9.55 -5.80 8.82
N ALA A 79 -10.69 -6.19 9.40
CA ALA A 79 -11.92 -6.36 8.64
C ALA A 79 -12.49 -5.03 8.09
N ASP A 80 -12.49 -4.00 8.94
CA ASP A 80 -12.92 -2.65 8.61
C ASP A 80 -11.97 -1.63 9.25
N PRO A 81 -11.14 -0.94 8.45
CA PRO A 81 -10.21 0.07 8.94
C PRO A 81 -10.85 1.23 9.71
N ALA A 82 -12.11 1.56 9.44
CA ALA A 82 -12.82 2.62 10.14
C ALA A 82 -13.23 2.21 11.56
N LEU A 83 -13.43 0.91 11.79
CA LEU A 83 -13.93 0.35 13.04
C LEU A 83 -12.83 -0.23 13.94
N GLU A 84 -11.62 -0.44 13.44
CA GLU A 84 -10.46 -0.88 14.23
C GLU A 84 -9.73 0.33 14.83
N PRO A 85 -9.95 0.72 16.10
CA PRO A 85 -9.54 2.03 16.60
C PRO A 85 -8.03 2.30 16.52
N ARG A 86 -7.21 1.24 16.57
CA ARG A 86 -5.75 1.38 16.50
C ARG A 86 -5.26 1.76 15.11
N TYR A 87 -6.01 1.44 14.07
CA TYR A 87 -5.61 1.69 12.69
C TYR A 87 -5.77 3.19 12.30
N PRO A 88 -6.93 3.85 12.48
CA PRO A 88 -7.06 5.30 12.31
C PRO A 88 -6.13 6.10 13.21
N ALA A 89 -5.95 5.68 14.47
CA ALA A 89 -5.03 6.36 15.39
C ALA A 89 -3.58 6.30 14.88
N TYR A 90 -3.18 5.19 14.27
CA TYR A 90 -1.86 5.05 13.65
C TYR A 90 -1.74 5.95 12.41
N LEU A 91 -2.71 5.90 11.49
CA LEU A 91 -2.68 6.72 10.28
C LEU A 91 -2.72 8.22 10.60
N ASN A 92 -3.46 8.65 11.62
CA ASN A 92 -3.47 10.05 12.06
C ASN A 92 -2.10 10.51 12.59
N ARG A 93 -1.36 9.63 13.28
CA ARG A 93 0.01 9.94 13.70
C ARG A 93 0.95 10.04 12.50
N ALA A 94 0.82 9.14 11.52
CA ALA A 94 1.61 9.21 10.29
C ALA A 94 1.30 10.48 9.49
N ALA A 95 0.02 10.82 9.33
CA ALA A 95 -0.45 12.02 8.65
C ALA A 95 0.11 13.30 9.26
N ALA A 96 0.21 13.37 10.59
CA ALA A 96 0.78 14.51 11.30
C ALA A 96 2.30 14.69 11.06
N MET A 97 2.97 13.71 10.47
CA MET A 97 4.40 13.74 10.15
C MET A 97 4.70 14.11 8.68
N LEU A 98 3.67 14.16 7.84
CA LEU A 98 3.83 14.44 6.41
C LEU A 98 4.25 15.90 6.16
N SER A 99 5.15 16.10 5.21
CA SER A 99 5.31 17.41 4.55
C SER A 99 4.21 17.65 3.50
N PRO A 100 3.99 18.90 3.05
CA PRO A 100 2.90 19.22 2.11
C PRO A 100 2.93 18.48 0.77
N ASP A 101 4.08 17.95 0.37
CA ASP A 101 4.30 17.19 -0.86
C ASP A 101 4.20 15.67 -0.65
N GLN A 102 3.91 15.22 0.58
CA GLN A 102 3.77 13.81 0.93
C GLN A 102 2.30 13.45 1.15
N ALA A 103 1.98 12.18 0.88
CA ALA A 103 0.67 11.59 1.12
C ALA A 103 0.80 10.15 1.62
N LEU A 104 -0.25 9.68 2.28
CA LEU A 104 -0.37 8.29 2.68
C LEU A 104 -0.78 7.40 1.49
N VAL A 105 -0.35 6.15 1.56
CA VAL A 105 -0.85 5.06 0.73
C VAL A 105 -1.48 4.02 1.63
N MET A 106 -2.66 3.55 1.26
CA MET A 106 -3.33 2.49 1.99
C MET A 106 -3.02 1.16 1.30
N VAL A 107 -2.42 0.22 2.03
CA VAL A 107 -2.27 -1.15 1.53
C VAL A 107 -3.50 -1.93 1.94
N MET A 108 -4.34 -2.24 0.96
CA MET A 108 -5.52 -3.08 1.11
C MET A 108 -5.11 -4.52 1.40
N ASP A 109 -5.72 -5.09 2.42
CA ASP A 109 -5.66 -6.51 2.71
C ASP A 109 -6.39 -7.29 1.61
N ALA A 110 -5.64 -7.67 0.58
CA ALA A 110 -6.13 -8.17 -0.69
C ALA A 110 -5.73 -9.63 -0.93
N HIS A 111 -5.36 -10.34 0.13
CA HIS A 111 -5.04 -11.77 0.11
C HIS A 111 -5.80 -12.50 1.20
N HIS A 112 -5.70 -13.82 1.22
CA HIS A 112 -6.23 -14.63 2.31
C HIS A 112 -5.21 -15.67 2.76
N THR A 113 -5.13 -15.86 4.08
CA THR A 113 -4.14 -16.70 4.74
C THR A 113 -4.76 -17.38 5.96
N PRO A 114 -4.10 -18.40 6.57
CA PRO A 114 -4.57 -18.97 7.83
C PRO A 114 -4.68 -17.96 8.99
N HIS A 115 -3.97 -16.82 8.94
CA HIS A 115 -4.12 -15.75 9.92
C HIS A 115 -5.50 -15.08 9.82
N HIS A 116 -6.02 -14.89 8.60
CA HIS A 116 -7.36 -14.38 8.34
C HIS A 116 -8.43 -15.31 8.90
N THR A 117 -8.31 -16.63 8.66
CA THR A 117 -9.23 -17.61 9.25
C THR A 117 -9.25 -17.54 10.77
N ARG A 118 -8.09 -17.42 11.42
CA ARG A 118 -8.00 -17.26 12.88
C ARG A 118 -8.60 -15.95 13.38
N ALA A 119 -8.58 -14.90 12.55
CA ALA A 119 -9.24 -13.63 12.82
C ALA A 119 -10.75 -13.65 12.51
N GLY A 120 -11.32 -14.78 12.08
CA GLY A 120 -12.75 -14.90 11.76
C GLY A 120 -13.11 -14.42 10.35
N LEU A 121 -12.12 -14.22 9.47
CA LEU A 121 -12.30 -13.82 8.08
C LEU A 121 -12.14 -15.05 7.17
N ALA A 122 -13.25 -15.49 6.58
CA ALA A 122 -13.24 -16.46 5.50
C ALA A 122 -12.86 -15.79 4.16
N PRO A 123 -12.41 -16.54 3.14
CA PRO A 123 -12.07 -15.97 1.83
C PRO A 123 -13.18 -15.10 1.23
N ASP A 124 -14.45 -15.49 1.38
CA ASP A 124 -15.60 -14.72 0.88
C ASP A 124 -15.79 -13.37 1.61
N ASN A 125 -15.29 -13.24 2.84
CA ASN A 125 -15.36 -11.98 3.58
C ASN A 125 -14.45 -10.90 3.00
N MET A 126 -13.43 -11.28 2.21
CA MET A 126 -12.48 -10.32 1.65
C MET A 126 -13.13 -9.32 0.68
N ALA A 127 -14.31 -9.62 0.15
CA ALA A 127 -15.10 -8.65 -0.64
C ALA A 127 -15.57 -7.47 0.22
N ASN A 128 -15.98 -7.74 1.47
CA ASN A 128 -16.38 -6.70 2.42
C ASN A 128 -15.16 -5.93 2.92
N VAL A 129 -14.06 -6.63 3.19
CA VAL A 129 -12.78 -6.00 3.56
C VAL A 129 -12.34 -5.02 2.48
N ALA A 130 -12.35 -5.44 1.21
CA ALA A 130 -11.97 -4.59 0.09
C ALA A 130 -12.80 -3.30 0.02
N ARG A 131 -14.14 -3.42 0.16
CA ARG A 131 -15.04 -2.27 0.16
C ARG A 131 -14.83 -1.35 1.36
N ALA A 132 -14.57 -1.90 2.55
CA ALA A 132 -14.28 -1.13 3.75
C ALA A 132 -12.98 -0.31 3.59
N TYR A 133 -11.92 -0.94 3.06
CA TYR A 133 -10.66 -0.25 2.75
C TYR A 133 -10.85 0.87 1.74
N TYR A 134 -11.58 0.62 0.64
CA TYR A 134 -11.88 1.67 -0.33
C TYR A 134 -12.70 2.82 0.26
N ALA A 135 -13.76 2.52 1.01
CA ALA A 135 -14.60 3.53 1.63
C ALA A 135 -13.81 4.41 2.61
N TYR A 136 -12.94 3.79 3.42
CA TYR A 136 -12.08 4.50 4.35
C TYR A 136 -10.99 5.33 3.66
N ALA A 137 -10.36 4.78 2.61
CA ALA A 137 -9.40 5.54 1.80
C ALA A 137 -10.06 6.78 1.18
N LYS A 138 -11.27 6.62 0.63
CA LYS A 138 -12.04 7.71 0.00
C LYS A 138 -12.49 8.78 0.98
N SER A 139 -12.73 8.44 2.25
CA SER A 139 -13.16 9.42 3.26
C SER A 139 -12.01 10.31 3.77
N ARG A 140 -10.77 10.01 3.37
CA ARG A 140 -9.56 10.69 3.82
C ARG A 140 -8.93 11.52 2.70
N GLY A 141 -8.66 12.79 2.98
CA GLY A 141 -8.00 13.69 2.03
C GLY A 141 -6.47 13.54 1.96
N ASP A 142 -5.87 12.77 2.85
CA ASP A 142 -4.43 12.54 2.94
C ASP A 142 -3.97 11.20 2.35
N ILE A 143 -4.88 10.39 1.78
CA ILE A 143 -4.56 9.14 1.10
C ILE A 143 -4.57 9.38 -0.42
N ALA A 144 -3.42 9.15 -1.06
CA ALA A 144 -3.25 9.34 -2.51
C ALA A 144 -3.47 8.05 -3.32
N ALA A 145 -3.30 6.88 -2.71
CA ALA A 145 -3.42 5.60 -3.41
C ALA A 145 -3.89 4.45 -2.51
N LEU A 146 -4.50 3.45 -3.15
CA LEU A 146 -4.85 2.15 -2.57
C LEU A 146 -4.11 1.06 -3.34
N VAL A 147 -3.36 0.20 -2.64
CA VAL A 147 -2.54 -0.88 -3.24
C VAL A 147 -2.94 -2.22 -2.62
N GLY A 148 -3.21 -3.25 -3.43
CA GLY A 148 -3.53 -4.59 -2.92
C GLY A 148 -2.29 -5.46 -2.71
N TYR A 149 -2.15 -6.06 -1.52
CA TYR A 149 -1.16 -7.10 -1.24
C TYR A 149 -1.86 -8.47 -1.12
N THR A 150 -1.50 -9.51 -1.88
CA THR A 150 -0.64 -9.58 -3.08
C THR A 150 -1.44 -9.98 -4.32
N TRP A 151 -0.91 -9.73 -5.53
CA TRP A 151 -1.62 -10.13 -6.75
C TRP A 151 -1.71 -11.65 -6.94
N ALA A 152 -0.58 -12.35 -6.85
CA ALA A 152 -0.49 -13.79 -6.97
C ALA A 152 -0.35 -14.42 -5.58
N GLY A 153 -1.03 -15.55 -5.35
CA GLY A 153 -0.78 -16.34 -4.14
C GLY A 153 0.59 -17.02 -4.17
N GLY A 154 1.02 -17.56 -3.02
CA GLY A 154 2.27 -18.29 -2.90
C GLY A 154 3.50 -17.45 -2.50
N ILE A 155 3.33 -16.15 -2.23
CA ILE A 155 4.46 -15.26 -1.91
C ILE A 155 4.91 -15.46 -0.46
N ASP A 156 3.97 -15.48 0.47
CA ASP A 156 4.26 -15.73 1.89
C ASP A 156 4.30 -17.23 2.23
N GLY A 157 3.65 -18.05 1.40
CA GLY A 157 3.59 -19.50 1.52
C GLY A 157 2.60 -20.10 0.53
N ASP A 158 2.72 -21.41 0.28
CA ASP A 158 1.85 -22.17 -0.64
C ASP A 158 0.35 -22.10 -0.28
N TRP A 159 0.04 -21.82 0.98
CA TRP A 159 -1.30 -21.61 1.51
C TRP A 159 -1.90 -20.23 1.25
N GLU A 160 -1.13 -19.26 0.75
CA GLU A 160 -1.61 -17.89 0.51
C GLU A 160 -2.47 -17.84 -0.76
N ILE A 161 -3.67 -17.28 -0.63
CA ILE A 161 -4.54 -16.97 -1.75
C ILE A 161 -4.37 -15.48 -2.08
N GLY A 162 -3.63 -15.17 -3.15
CA GLY A 162 -3.49 -13.78 -3.62
C GLY A 162 -4.76 -13.27 -4.31
N ALA A 163 -4.83 -11.95 -4.51
CA ALA A 163 -5.97 -11.21 -5.03
C ALA A 163 -6.60 -11.81 -6.29
N ARG A 164 -5.79 -12.27 -7.25
CA ARG A 164 -6.29 -12.85 -8.51
C ARG A 164 -6.95 -14.22 -8.34
N ASN A 165 -6.69 -14.88 -7.21
CA ASN A 165 -7.13 -16.24 -6.89
C ASN A 165 -8.23 -16.27 -5.83
N LEU A 166 -8.67 -15.11 -5.33
CA LEU A 166 -9.79 -15.00 -4.40
C LEU A 166 -11.14 -15.33 -5.07
N PRO A 167 -12.17 -15.68 -4.29
CA PRO A 167 -13.50 -16.01 -4.80
C PRO A 167 -14.11 -14.92 -5.68
N ALA A 168 -15.00 -15.30 -6.59
CA ALA A 168 -15.62 -14.40 -7.57
C ALA A 168 -16.25 -13.12 -6.94
N PRO A 169 -16.97 -13.18 -5.79
CA PRO A 169 -17.50 -11.97 -5.16
C PRO A 169 -16.43 -10.94 -4.77
N VAL A 170 -15.21 -11.38 -4.47
CA VAL A 170 -14.08 -10.50 -4.16
C VAL A 170 -13.54 -9.84 -5.43
N LEU A 171 -13.40 -10.62 -6.50
CA LEU A 171 -13.00 -10.10 -7.81
C LEU A 171 -14.00 -9.05 -8.33
N ASP A 172 -15.29 -9.28 -8.11
CA ASP A 172 -16.33 -8.32 -8.47
C ASP A 172 -16.23 -7.03 -7.64
N ALA A 173 -15.91 -7.13 -6.34
CA ALA A 173 -15.63 -5.95 -5.51
C ALA A 173 -14.40 -5.17 -6.01
N TYR A 174 -13.34 -5.84 -6.45
CA TYR A 174 -12.18 -5.16 -7.03
C TYR A 174 -12.51 -4.44 -8.34
N ARG A 175 -13.33 -5.04 -9.20
CA ARG A 175 -13.82 -4.37 -10.42
C ARG A 175 -14.67 -3.15 -10.08
N GLU A 176 -15.60 -3.30 -9.15
CA GLU A 176 -16.44 -2.20 -8.64
C GLU A 176 -15.58 -1.03 -8.15
N ILE A 177 -14.57 -1.30 -7.31
CA ILE A 177 -13.64 -0.29 -6.80
C ILE A 177 -12.83 0.35 -7.93
N GLY A 178 -12.30 -0.46 -8.86
CA GLY A 178 -11.56 0.03 -10.02
C GLY A 178 -12.40 0.96 -10.90
N HIS A 179 -13.65 0.59 -11.19
CA HIS A 179 -14.62 1.42 -11.90
C HIS A 179 -14.90 2.73 -11.12
N ALA A 180 -15.08 2.65 -9.80
CA ALA A 180 -15.35 3.82 -8.98
C ALA A 180 -14.16 4.80 -8.88
N ILE A 181 -12.93 4.32 -8.99
CA ILE A 181 -11.71 5.16 -8.99
C ILE A 181 -11.44 5.75 -10.37
N THR A 182 -11.58 4.96 -11.43
CA THR A 182 -11.08 5.31 -12.77
C THR A 182 -12.17 5.81 -13.73
N GLY A 183 -13.43 5.52 -13.44
CA GLY A 183 -14.55 5.75 -14.35
C GLY A 183 -14.53 4.90 -15.63
N LYS A 184 -13.63 3.91 -15.70
CA LYS A 184 -13.45 2.99 -16.83
C LYS A 184 -13.87 1.61 -16.44
#